data_AF-A0A3D5FCG4-F1
#
_entry.id   AF-A0A3D5FCG4-F1
#
_cell.length_a   1.000
_cell.length_b   1.000
_cell.length_c   1.000
_cell.angle_alpha   90.00
_cell.angle_beta   90.00
_cell.angle_gamma   90.00
#
_symmetry.space_group_name_H-M   'P 1'
#
loop_
_entity.id
_entity.type
_entity.pdbx_description
1 polymer ?
#
loop_
_entity_poly.entity_id
_entity_poly.type
_entity_poly.pdbx_seq_one_letter_code
_entity_poly.pdbx_strand_id
1 'polypeptide(L)'
;MQSHYDAQLKDTVRYLGKTLGQTIKAQLGNDWLEKIEKVRLDGRASFKGDTDSSKNLKETFKTMSDSELLVVARAFAQFLNLGNIAEQEYNAGLDVDASIDSLFSHLDKAELSALEVEEAVAKLDIDLVLTAHPTEVFRRTLIHKHKELAYCLKSIHQDQLGDTERNRLETRIADLISQAWHTEEIRSVRPT
;
A
#
# COMPACT_ATOMS: atom_id res chain seq x y z
N MET A 1 -7.15 -22.91 -4.42
CA MET A 1 -7.18 -21.58 -5.08
C MET A 1 -6.46 -20.49 -4.29
N GLN A 2 -6.43 -20.51 -2.95
CA GLN A 2 -5.82 -19.45 -2.12
C GLN A 2 -4.30 -19.18 -2.29
N SER A 3 -3.48 -20.15 -2.74
CA SER A 3 -2.02 -19.95 -2.77
C SER A 3 -1.50 -19.11 -3.95
N HIS A 4 -2.21 -19.07 -5.08
CA HIS A 4 -1.79 -18.27 -6.26
C HIS A 4 -2.03 -16.77 -6.02
N TYR A 5 -3.10 -16.50 -5.29
CA TYR A 5 -3.61 -15.21 -4.88
C TYR A 5 -2.61 -14.52 -3.93
N ASP A 6 -2.11 -15.27 -2.94
CA ASP A 6 -0.99 -14.86 -2.08
C ASP A 6 0.31 -14.57 -2.85
N ALA A 7 0.57 -15.28 -3.95
CA ALA A 7 1.79 -15.13 -4.73
C ALA A 7 1.80 -13.83 -5.55
N GLN A 8 0.67 -13.49 -6.18
CA GLN A 8 0.52 -12.23 -6.92
C GLN A 8 0.75 -11.02 -6.02
N LEU A 9 0.11 -10.97 -4.85
CA LEU A 9 0.31 -9.87 -3.89
C LEU A 9 1.78 -9.75 -3.47
N LYS A 10 2.44 -10.87 -3.14
CA LYS A 10 3.86 -10.89 -2.78
C LYS A 10 4.75 -10.40 -3.92
N ASP A 11 4.44 -10.76 -5.17
CA ASP A 11 5.16 -10.31 -6.35
C ASP A 11 4.97 -8.82 -6.61
N THR A 12 3.74 -8.29 -6.45
CA THR A 12 3.46 -6.86 -6.57
C THR A 12 4.20 -6.06 -5.49
N VAL A 13 4.15 -6.49 -4.22
CA VAL A 13 4.88 -5.83 -3.13
C VAL A 13 6.39 -5.85 -3.40
N ARG A 14 6.94 -6.97 -3.88
CA ARG A 14 8.35 -7.08 -4.25
C ARG A 14 8.72 -6.16 -5.42
N TYR A 15 7.85 -6.07 -6.44
CA TYR A 15 8.04 -5.19 -7.58
C TYR A 15 8.07 -3.71 -7.14
N LEU A 16 7.07 -3.25 -6.39
CA LEU A 16 7.01 -1.88 -5.87
C LEU A 16 8.22 -1.56 -4.98
N GLY A 17 8.60 -2.51 -4.11
CA GLY A 17 9.77 -2.36 -3.26
C GLY A 17 11.08 -2.25 -4.05
N LYS A 18 11.24 -3.05 -5.11
CA LYS A 18 12.40 -2.95 -6.02
C LYS A 18 12.44 -1.60 -6.72
N THR A 19 11.30 -1.11 -7.21
CA THR A 19 11.20 0.17 -7.91
C THR A 19 11.52 1.35 -6.97
N LEU A 20 11.04 1.30 -5.72
CA LEU A 20 11.43 2.27 -4.69
C LEU A 20 12.93 2.18 -4.37
N GLY A 21 13.48 0.99 -4.21
CA GLY A 21 14.92 0.79 -3.98
C GLY A 21 15.78 1.35 -5.12
N GLN A 22 15.37 1.17 -6.37
CA GLN A 22 16.03 1.77 -7.54
C GLN A 22 15.95 3.30 -7.52
N THR A 23 14.80 3.86 -7.12
CA THR A 23 14.61 5.31 -6.97
C THR A 23 15.54 5.89 -5.90
N ILE A 24 15.61 5.24 -4.74
CA ILE A 24 16.50 5.65 -3.64
C ILE A 24 17.96 5.57 -4.08
N LYS A 25 18.35 4.48 -4.75
CA LYS A 25 19.70 4.31 -5.31
C LYS A 25 20.06 5.40 -6.31
N ALA A 26 19.12 5.78 -7.18
CA ALA A 26 19.36 6.81 -8.18
C ALA A 26 19.59 8.20 -7.55
N GLN A 27 18.90 8.51 -6.44
CA GLN A 27 19.04 9.81 -5.77
C GLN A 27 20.22 9.86 -4.77
N LEU A 28 20.34 8.83 -3.93
CA LEU A 28 21.24 8.86 -2.76
C LEU A 28 22.47 7.96 -2.93
N GLY A 29 22.49 7.12 -3.96
CA GLY A 29 23.60 6.20 -4.23
C GLY A 29 23.37 4.78 -3.70
N ASN A 30 24.28 3.89 -4.08
CA ASN A 30 24.17 2.45 -3.78
C ASN A 30 24.29 2.15 -2.28
N ASP A 31 25.16 2.88 -1.57
CA ASP A 31 25.41 2.70 -0.13
C ASP A 31 24.13 2.89 0.70
N TRP A 32 23.26 3.80 0.26
CA TRP A 32 21.98 4.04 0.90
C TRP A 32 20.99 2.89 0.73
N LEU A 33 20.95 2.29 -0.46
CA LEU A 33 20.14 1.10 -0.70
C LEU A 33 20.63 -0.05 0.19
N GLU A 34 21.95 -0.27 0.27
CA GLU A 34 22.54 -1.31 1.12
C GLU A 34 22.25 -1.08 2.60
N LYS A 35 22.37 0.18 3.07
CA LYS A 35 22.05 0.56 4.44
C LYS A 35 20.59 0.28 4.79
N ILE A 36 19.65 0.63 3.90
CA ILE A 36 18.21 0.38 4.10
C ILE A 36 17.90 -1.13 4.08
N GLU A 37 18.48 -1.87 3.14
CA GLU A 37 18.33 -3.33 3.07
C GLU A 37 18.89 -4.02 4.32
N LYS A 38 20.03 -3.55 4.84
CA LYS A 38 20.58 -4.05 6.12
C LYS A 38 19.60 -3.84 7.26
N VAL A 39 19.06 -2.63 7.42
CA VAL A 39 18.05 -2.33 8.46
C VAL A 39 16.81 -3.23 8.29
N ARG A 40 16.36 -3.48 7.06
CA ARG A 40 15.22 -4.36 6.77
C ARG A 40 15.48 -5.81 7.16
N LEU A 41 16.65 -6.34 6.82
CA LEU A 41 17.05 -7.72 7.13
C LEU A 41 17.24 -7.92 8.64
N ASP A 42 17.98 -7.02 9.29
CA ASP A 42 18.21 -7.06 10.74
C ASP A 42 16.89 -6.91 11.51
N GLY A 43 16.00 -6.01 11.06
CA GLY A 43 14.68 -5.83 11.66
C GLY A 43 13.80 -7.09 11.56
N ARG A 44 13.81 -7.76 10.40
CA ARG A 44 13.07 -9.01 10.20
C ARG A 44 13.62 -10.16 11.04
N ALA A 45 14.94 -10.27 11.16
CA ALA A 45 15.59 -11.29 11.98
C ALA A 45 15.37 -11.03 13.48
N SER A 46 15.50 -9.78 13.91
CA SER A 46 15.19 -9.31 15.26
C SER A 46 13.75 -9.66 15.67
N PHE A 47 12.76 -9.40 14.79
CA PHE A 47 11.37 -9.78 15.03
C PHE A 47 11.16 -11.29 15.22
N LYS A 48 12.00 -12.13 14.58
CA LYS A 48 11.99 -13.59 14.75
C LYS A 48 12.74 -14.09 15.99
N GLY A 49 13.28 -13.18 16.81
CA GLY A 49 13.98 -13.50 18.06
C GLY A 49 15.51 -13.51 17.95
N ASP A 50 16.10 -13.09 16.84
CA ASP A 50 17.56 -12.98 16.73
C ASP A 50 18.10 -11.79 17.55
N THR A 51 18.79 -12.10 18.63
CA THR A 51 19.37 -11.10 19.54
C THR A 51 20.54 -10.35 18.94
N ASP A 52 21.29 -10.95 18.02
CA ASP A 52 22.46 -10.30 17.41
C ASP A 52 22.03 -9.29 16.36
N SER A 53 21.06 -9.63 15.51
CA SER A 53 20.38 -8.66 14.65
C SER A 53 19.77 -7.50 15.44
N SER A 54 19.19 -7.78 16.61
CA SER A 54 18.65 -6.74 17.49
C SER A 54 19.72 -5.78 18.02
N LYS A 55 20.92 -6.28 18.34
CA LYS A 55 22.07 -5.45 18.75
C LYS A 55 22.60 -4.64 17.57
N ASN A 56 22.75 -5.28 16.41
CA ASN A 56 23.23 -4.63 15.18
C ASN A 56 22.34 -3.46 14.76
N LEU A 57 21.01 -3.63 14.86
CA LEU A 57 20.03 -2.58 14.56
C LEU A 57 20.19 -1.39 15.52
N LYS A 58 20.35 -1.65 16.83
CA LYS A 58 20.56 -0.60 17.85
C LYS A 58 21.84 0.19 17.59
N GLU A 59 22.94 -0.49 17.32
CA GLU A 59 24.22 0.16 17.04
C GLU A 59 24.17 0.95 15.72
N THR A 60 23.50 0.39 14.71
CA THR A 60 23.27 1.05 13.43
C THR A 60 22.50 2.36 13.61
N PHE A 61 21.43 2.39 14.41
CA PHE A 61 20.70 3.64 14.67
C PHE A 61 21.46 4.61 15.58
N LYS A 62 22.24 4.11 16.54
CA LYS A 62 23.02 4.96 17.45
C LYS A 62 24.11 5.76 16.73
N THR A 63 24.62 5.23 15.64
CA THR A 63 25.70 5.84 14.84
C THR A 63 25.18 6.73 13.71
N MET A 64 23.87 6.74 13.44
CA MET A 64 23.27 7.61 12.43
C MET A 64 23.05 9.03 12.95
N SER A 65 23.26 9.99 12.05
CA SER A 65 22.81 11.37 12.24
C SER A 65 21.29 11.51 12.14
N ASP A 66 20.73 12.60 12.67
CA ASP A 66 19.29 12.89 12.58
C ASP A 66 18.79 12.95 11.12
N SER A 67 19.60 13.50 10.21
CA SER A 67 19.30 13.51 8.78
C SER A 67 19.24 12.11 8.18
N GLU A 68 20.10 11.20 8.63
CA GLU A 68 20.10 9.83 8.15
C GLU A 68 18.89 9.05 8.69
N LEU A 69 18.58 9.23 9.97
CA LEU A 69 17.39 8.64 10.60
C LEU A 69 16.11 9.07 9.87
N LEU A 70 16.02 10.34 9.46
CA LEU A 70 14.89 10.85 8.70
C LEU A 70 14.75 10.15 7.34
N VAL A 71 15.86 9.93 6.62
CA VAL A 71 15.86 9.21 5.34
C VAL A 71 15.40 7.77 5.52
N VAL A 72 15.90 7.08 6.55
CA VAL A 72 15.51 5.70 6.84
C VAL A 72 14.02 5.63 7.20
N ALA A 73 13.55 6.50 8.09
CA ALA A 73 12.14 6.57 8.48
C ALA A 73 11.22 6.80 7.27
N ARG A 74 11.59 7.74 6.39
CA ARG A 74 10.86 8.00 5.14
C ARG A 74 10.85 6.78 4.22
N ALA A 75 11.97 6.08 4.07
CA ALA A 75 12.04 4.89 3.22
C ALA A 75 11.07 3.81 3.72
N PHE A 76 11.07 3.51 5.03
CA PHE A 76 10.15 2.53 5.60
C PHE A 76 8.69 2.96 5.57
N ALA A 77 8.39 4.24 5.75
CA ALA A 77 7.04 4.77 5.56
C ALA A 77 6.55 4.54 4.11
N GLN A 78 7.41 4.81 3.12
CA GLN A 78 7.08 4.56 1.71
C GLN A 78 6.93 3.08 1.38
N PHE A 79 7.80 2.20 1.90
CA PHE A 79 7.61 0.75 1.74
C PHE A 79 6.27 0.29 2.31
N LEU A 80 5.88 0.80 3.48
CA LEU A 80 4.59 0.48 4.10
C LEU A 80 3.42 1.01 3.25
N ASN A 81 3.48 2.26 2.79
CA ASN A 81 2.45 2.85 1.95
C ASN A 81 2.27 2.06 0.65
N LEU A 82 3.37 1.67 0.00
CA LEU A 82 3.32 0.85 -1.22
C LEU A 82 2.76 -0.55 -0.96
N GLY A 83 3.12 -1.16 0.19
CA GLY A 83 2.54 -2.43 0.63
C GLY A 83 1.04 -2.33 0.83
N ASN A 84 0.57 -1.28 1.52
CA ASN A 84 -0.84 -1.03 1.76
C ASN A 84 -1.62 -0.81 0.45
N ILE A 85 -1.05 -0.06 -0.51
CA ILE A 85 -1.69 0.15 -1.82
C ILE A 85 -1.80 -1.17 -2.59
N ALA A 86 -0.73 -1.98 -2.60
CA ALA A 86 -0.76 -3.28 -3.25
C ALA A 86 -1.82 -4.20 -2.62
N GLU A 87 -1.93 -4.22 -1.29
CA GLU A 87 -2.93 -5.00 -0.57
C GLU A 87 -4.35 -4.49 -0.83
N GLN A 88 -4.57 -3.17 -0.81
CA GLN A 88 -5.88 -2.56 -1.09
C GLN A 88 -6.36 -2.88 -2.51
N GLU A 89 -5.51 -2.72 -3.52
CA GLU A 89 -5.85 -3.07 -4.91
C GLU A 89 -6.12 -4.56 -5.08
N TYR A 90 -5.29 -5.38 -4.45
CA TYR A 90 -5.46 -6.81 -4.47
C TYR A 90 -6.79 -7.23 -3.82
N ASN A 91 -7.12 -6.70 -2.64
CA ASN A 91 -8.38 -6.96 -1.94
C ASN A 91 -9.60 -6.40 -2.69
N ALA A 92 -9.46 -5.28 -3.39
CA ALA A 92 -10.53 -4.73 -4.24
C ALA A 92 -10.78 -5.58 -5.49
N GLY A 93 -9.77 -6.29 -5.98
CA GLY A 93 -9.88 -7.25 -7.07
C GLY A 93 -10.37 -8.64 -6.65
N LEU A 94 -10.22 -8.98 -5.36
CA LEU A 94 -10.93 -10.11 -4.76
C LEU A 94 -12.39 -9.70 -4.63
N ASP A 95 -13.21 -10.13 -5.58
CA ASP A 95 -14.66 -9.99 -5.51
C ASP A 95 -15.16 -10.81 -4.32
N VAL A 96 -15.11 -10.22 -3.11
CA VAL A 96 -15.57 -10.85 -1.88
C VAL A 96 -17.09 -10.83 -1.91
N ASP A 97 -17.69 -11.67 -2.74
CA ASP A 97 -19.06 -12.23 -2.72
C ASP A 97 -20.17 -11.36 -2.09
N ALA A 98 -20.04 -10.04 -2.21
CA ALA A 98 -20.94 -9.01 -1.72
C ALA A 98 -21.64 -8.38 -2.92
N SER A 99 -21.83 -9.17 -3.99
CA SER A 99 -22.74 -8.79 -5.04
C SER A 99 -24.14 -8.71 -4.46
N ILE A 100 -24.93 -7.79 -5.00
CA ILE A 100 -26.35 -7.70 -4.67
C ILE A 100 -27.05 -9.04 -5.01
N ASP A 101 -26.51 -9.84 -5.92
CA ASP A 101 -27.03 -11.17 -6.28
C ASP A 101 -26.87 -12.19 -5.15
N SER A 102 -25.78 -12.13 -4.37
CA SER A 102 -25.60 -12.99 -3.20
C SER A 102 -26.58 -12.59 -2.08
N LEU A 103 -26.87 -11.30 -1.95
CA LEU A 103 -27.94 -10.80 -1.07
C LEU A 103 -29.30 -11.36 -1.49
N PHE A 104 -29.68 -11.28 -2.77
CA PHE A 104 -30.94 -11.87 -3.24
C PHE A 104 -31.01 -13.39 -3.03
N SER A 105 -29.90 -14.10 -3.26
CA SER A 105 -29.81 -15.54 -2.99
C SER A 105 -29.99 -15.88 -1.50
N HIS A 106 -29.60 -14.99 -0.58
CA HIS A 106 -29.86 -15.14 0.85
C HIS A 106 -31.30 -14.79 1.21
N LEU A 107 -31.87 -13.75 0.60
CA LEU A 107 -33.25 -13.34 0.82
C LEU A 107 -34.24 -14.41 0.35
N ASP A 108 -33.98 -15.05 -0.80
CA ASP A 108 -34.78 -16.18 -1.31
C ASP A 108 -34.78 -17.38 -0.35
N LYS A 109 -33.70 -17.58 0.41
CA LYS A 109 -33.58 -18.65 1.42
C LYS A 109 -34.16 -18.26 2.78
N ALA A 110 -34.43 -16.97 3.01
CA ALA A 110 -34.87 -16.45 4.30
C ALA A 110 -36.39 -16.55 4.51
N GLU A 111 -37.14 -17.08 3.53
CA GLU A 111 -38.61 -17.21 3.56
C GLU A 111 -39.34 -15.89 3.88
N LEU A 112 -38.75 -14.75 3.49
CA LEU A 112 -39.34 -13.41 3.66
C LEU A 112 -40.26 -13.08 2.49
N SER A 113 -41.34 -12.34 2.76
CA SER A 113 -42.19 -11.79 1.72
C SER A 113 -41.53 -10.57 1.07
N ALA A 114 -41.85 -10.31 -0.21
CA ALA A 114 -41.35 -9.15 -0.93
C ALA A 114 -41.69 -7.81 -0.24
N LEU A 115 -42.84 -7.77 0.44
CA LEU A 115 -43.35 -6.59 1.14
C LEU A 115 -42.52 -6.27 2.40
N GLU A 116 -42.05 -7.31 3.11
CA GLU A 116 -41.15 -7.14 4.26
C GLU A 116 -39.77 -6.62 3.84
N VAL A 117 -39.23 -7.11 2.70
CA VAL A 117 -37.97 -6.63 2.14
C VAL A 117 -38.10 -5.17 1.68
N GLU A 118 -39.19 -4.85 0.98
CA GLU A 118 -39.49 -3.48 0.54
C GLU A 118 -39.56 -2.51 1.73
N GLU A 119 -40.28 -2.87 2.80
CA GLU A 119 -40.34 -2.06 4.01
C GLU A 119 -38.98 -1.89 4.70
N ALA A 120 -38.15 -2.93 4.72
CA ALA A 120 -36.83 -2.87 5.32
C ALA A 120 -35.89 -1.95 4.53
N VAL A 121 -35.92 -2.02 3.20
CA VAL A 121 -35.14 -1.15 2.32
C VAL A 121 -35.65 0.30 2.41
N ALA A 122 -36.96 0.52 2.48
CA ALA A 122 -37.54 1.84 2.63
C ALA A 122 -37.17 2.53 3.96
N LYS A 123 -36.85 1.75 5.00
CA LYS A 123 -36.40 2.23 6.31
C LYS A 123 -34.87 2.23 6.46
N LEU A 124 -34.13 1.80 5.43
CA LEU A 124 -32.66 1.77 5.48
C LEU A 124 -32.11 3.18 5.49
N ASP A 125 -31.34 3.50 6.52
CA ASP A 125 -30.70 4.78 6.70
C ASP A 125 -29.23 4.57 7.08
N ILE A 126 -28.31 5.12 6.30
CA ILE A 126 -26.86 4.95 6.46
C ILE A 126 -26.21 6.32 6.48
N ASP A 127 -25.85 6.77 7.68
CA ASP A 127 -25.11 7.99 7.89
C ASP A 127 -23.61 7.71 8.11
N LEU A 128 -22.79 8.19 7.16
CA LEU A 128 -21.33 8.13 7.26
C LEU A 128 -20.78 9.42 7.85
N VAL A 129 -20.38 9.37 9.12
CA VAL A 129 -19.71 10.49 9.79
C VAL A 129 -18.20 10.37 9.62
N LEU A 130 -17.64 11.18 8.72
CA LEU A 130 -16.19 11.27 8.53
C LEU A 130 -15.56 12.01 9.71
N THR A 131 -14.66 11.34 10.42
CA THR A 131 -13.88 11.94 11.50
C THR A 131 -12.48 12.30 10.99
N ALA A 132 -11.89 13.35 11.56
CA ALA A 132 -10.50 13.65 11.28
C ALA A 132 -9.61 12.52 11.82
N HIS A 133 -8.72 11.99 10.99
CA HIS A 133 -7.78 10.98 11.44
C HIS A 133 -6.68 11.67 12.30
N PRO A 134 -6.43 11.21 13.54
CA PRO A 134 -5.60 11.94 14.51
C PRO A 134 -4.13 12.07 14.10
N THR A 135 -3.67 11.30 13.11
CA THR A 135 -2.27 11.24 12.66
C THR A 135 -2.06 11.41 11.16
N GLU A 136 -3.11 11.53 10.34
CA GLU A 136 -2.92 11.66 8.88
C GLU A 136 -2.86 13.13 8.46
N VAL A 137 -1.63 13.62 8.29
CA VAL A 137 -1.35 14.92 7.68
C VAL A 137 -0.96 14.75 6.20
N PHE A 138 -1.53 13.74 5.52
CA PHE A 138 -1.19 13.48 4.13
C PHE A 138 -1.57 14.68 3.24
N ARG A 139 -0.65 15.06 2.35
CA ARG A 139 -0.93 16.08 1.34
C ARG A 139 -1.91 15.49 0.32
N ARG A 140 -2.95 16.25 -0.07
CA ARG A 140 -3.94 15.85 -1.10
C ARG A 140 -3.27 15.33 -2.38
N THR A 141 -2.12 15.89 -2.74
CA THR A 141 -1.30 15.45 -3.88
C THR A 141 -0.84 13.99 -3.76
N LEU A 142 -0.47 13.52 -2.57
CA LEU A 142 -0.05 12.13 -2.36
C LEU A 142 -1.24 11.17 -2.52
N ILE A 143 -2.43 11.54 -2.01
CA ILE A 143 -3.65 10.75 -2.20
C ILE A 143 -3.94 10.55 -3.69
N HIS A 144 -3.83 11.61 -4.50
CA HIS A 144 -4.03 11.49 -5.96
C HIS A 144 -2.99 10.57 -6.61
N LYS A 145 -1.71 10.67 -6.22
CA LYS A 145 -0.65 9.76 -6.73
C LYS A 145 -0.88 8.31 -6.33
N HIS A 146 -1.31 8.06 -5.10
CA HIS A 146 -1.60 6.71 -4.63
C HIS A 146 -2.79 6.09 -5.36
N LYS A 147 -3.85 6.87 -5.61
CA LYS A 147 -4.97 6.42 -6.45
C LYS A 147 -4.55 6.10 -7.87
N GLU A 148 -3.68 6.91 -8.46
CA GLU A 148 -3.17 6.66 -9.81
C GLU A 148 -2.27 5.41 -9.86
N LEU A 149 -1.42 5.23 -8.84
CA LEU A 149 -0.61 4.02 -8.70
C LEU A 149 -1.48 2.77 -8.61
N ALA A 150 -2.54 2.84 -7.81
CA ALA A 150 -3.56 1.79 -7.68
C ALA A 150 -4.17 1.43 -9.05
N TYR A 151 -4.60 2.44 -9.82
CA TYR A 151 -5.14 2.24 -11.17
C TYR A 151 -4.13 1.55 -12.10
N CYS A 152 -2.86 1.97 -12.09
CA CYS A 152 -1.83 1.32 -12.90
C CYS A 152 -1.63 -0.15 -12.54
N LEU A 153 -1.64 -0.48 -11.25
CA LEU A 153 -1.54 -1.87 -10.76
C LEU A 153 -2.73 -2.70 -11.21
N LYS A 154 -3.94 -2.15 -11.12
CA LYS A 154 -5.16 -2.78 -11.60
C LYS A 154 -5.07 -3.13 -13.09
N SER A 155 -4.69 -2.19 -13.94
CA SER A 155 -4.52 -2.42 -15.38
C SER A 155 -3.47 -3.50 -15.69
N ILE A 156 -2.34 -3.52 -14.97
CA ILE A 156 -1.31 -4.56 -15.15
C ILE A 156 -1.85 -5.98 -14.85
N HIS A 157 -2.78 -6.10 -13.90
CA HIS A 157 -3.31 -7.39 -13.46
C HIS A 157 -4.55 -7.86 -14.21
N GLN A 158 -5.38 -6.94 -14.72
CA GLN A 158 -6.67 -7.27 -15.34
C GLN A 158 -6.64 -7.34 -16.86
N ASP A 159 -5.78 -6.56 -17.50
CA ASP A 159 -5.78 -6.43 -18.96
C ASP A 159 -4.77 -7.39 -19.61
N GLN A 160 -5.16 -8.00 -20.73
CA GLN A 160 -4.22 -8.69 -21.63
C GLN A 160 -3.41 -7.64 -22.41
N LEU A 161 -2.45 -7.02 -21.73
CA LEU A 161 -1.64 -5.94 -22.28
C LEU A 161 -0.57 -6.45 -23.23
N GLY A 162 -0.35 -5.72 -24.33
CA GLY A 162 0.86 -5.90 -25.12
C GLY A 162 2.11 -5.39 -24.38
N ASP A 163 3.29 -5.87 -24.76
CA ASP A 163 4.57 -5.51 -24.10
C ASP A 163 4.79 -3.99 -24.03
N THR A 164 4.38 -3.25 -25.06
CA THR A 164 4.53 -1.79 -25.11
C THR A 164 3.65 -1.09 -24.06
N GLU A 165 2.42 -1.57 -23.86
CA GLU A 165 1.48 -0.98 -22.91
C GLU A 165 1.90 -1.29 -21.47
N ARG A 166 2.33 -2.54 -21.23
CA ARG A 166 2.94 -2.94 -19.96
C ARG A 166 4.14 -2.06 -19.61
N ASN A 167 5.07 -1.87 -20.54
CA ASN A 167 6.25 -1.01 -20.31
C ASN A 167 5.87 0.45 -20.00
N ARG A 168 4.82 0.99 -20.63
CA ARG A 168 4.30 2.33 -20.32
C ARG A 168 3.75 2.42 -18.91
N LEU A 169 2.98 1.42 -18.47
CA LEU A 169 2.45 1.37 -17.10
C LEU A 169 3.56 1.21 -16.07
N GLU A 170 4.54 0.34 -16.31
CA GLU A 170 5.68 0.15 -15.41
C GLU A 170 6.53 1.42 -15.29
N THR A 171 6.73 2.15 -16.40
CA THR A 171 7.39 3.47 -16.39
C THR A 171 6.58 4.47 -15.57
N ARG A 172 5.25 4.51 -15.76
CA ARG A 172 4.36 5.40 -15.00
C ARG A 172 4.40 5.10 -13.50
N ILE A 173 4.42 3.82 -13.12
CA ILE A 173 4.57 3.41 -11.72
C ILE A 173 5.89 3.91 -11.14
N ALA A 174 7.00 3.75 -11.87
CA ALA A 174 8.30 4.26 -11.43
C ALA A 174 8.29 5.79 -11.27
N ASP A 175 7.66 6.53 -12.19
CA ASP A 175 7.49 7.98 -12.08
C ASP A 175 6.69 8.39 -10.84
N LEU A 176 5.57 7.69 -10.57
CA LEU A 176 4.72 7.97 -9.41
C LEU A 176 5.45 7.70 -8.09
N ILE A 177 6.20 6.60 -8.01
CA ILE A 177 7.03 6.26 -6.85
C ILE A 177 8.12 7.32 -6.65
N SER A 178 8.80 7.72 -7.74
CA SER A 178 9.82 8.77 -7.68
C SER A 178 9.24 10.10 -7.21
N GLN A 179 8.07 10.49 -7.71
CA GLN A 179 7.39 11.71 -7.29
C GLN A 179 6.95 11.64 -5.82
N ALA A 180 6.44 10.51 -5.35
CA ALA A 180 6.09 10.30 -3.95
C ALA A 180 7.33 10.41 -3.05
N TRP A 181 8.43 9.78 -3.44
CA TRP A 181 9.71 9.82 -2.70
C TRP A 181 10.25 11.24 -2.54
N HIS A 182 10.21 12.07 -3.59
CA HIS A 182 10.66 13.46 -3.56
C HIS A 182 9.64 14.43 -2.94
N THR A 183 8.42 13.98 -2.67
CA THR A 183 7.40 14.80 -2.01
C THR A 183 7.47 14.58 -0.50
N GLU A 184 7.64 15.65 0.27
CA GLU A 184 7.54 15.55 1.72
C GLU A 184 6.11 15.20 2.15
N GLU A 185 5.96 14.06 2.83
CA GLU A 185 4.66 13.57 3.32
C GLU A 185 4.19 14.32 4.56
N ILE A 186 5.12 14.66 5.45
CA ILE A 186 4.83 15.30 6.72
C ILE A 186 4.86 16.81 6.52
N ARG A 187 3.74 17.49 6.84
CA ARG A 187 3.73 18.95 6.88
C ARG A 187 4.53 19.40 8.11
N SER A 188 5.39 20.39 7.93
CA SER A 188 6.10 21.06 9.03
C SER A 188 5.17 21.85 9.95
N VAL A 189 3.94 22.14 9.52
CA VAL A 189 2.94 22.93 10.25
C VAL A 189 1.61 22.18 10.29
N ARG A 190 0.96 22.20 11.47
CA ARG A 190 -0.35 21.60 11.68
C ARG A 190 -1.39 22.27 10.77
N PRO A 191 -2.26 21.52 10.08
CA PRO A 191 -3.33 22.11 9.28
C PRO A 191 -4.26 22.95 10.15
N THR A 192 -4.63 24.14 9.66
CA THR A 192 -5.72 24.97 10.20
C THR A 192 -7.06 24.51 9.68
#